data_AF-A0A382TW35-F1
#
_entry.id   AF-A0A382TW35-F1
#
_cell.length_a   1.000
_cell.length_b   1.000
_cell.length_c   1.000
_cell.angle_alpha   90.00
_cell.angle_beta   90.00
_cell.angle_gamma   90.00
#
_symmetry.space_group_name_H-M   'P 1'
#
loop_
_entity.id
_entity.type
_entity.pdbx_description
1 polymer ?
#
loop_
_entity_poly.entity_id
_entity_poly.type
_entity_poly.pdbx_seq_one_letter_code
_entity_poly.pdbx_strand_id
1 'polypeptide(L)' 'MTGAVIMIVLLVIVIPVGILMSGAIGAFSLGRLLKREVDQRHEGSELLEVSEANPYAGPADD' A
#
# COMPACT_ATOMS: atom_id res chain seq x y z
N MET A 1 3.31 26.46 -29.63
CA MET A 1 2.93 25.04 -29.52
C MET A 1 3.46 24.37 -28.25
N THR A 2 4.75 24.54 -27.90
CA THR A 2 5.37 23.90 -26.73
C THR A 2 4.61 24.09 -25.40
N GLY A 3 4.18 25.33 -25.09
CA GLY A 3 3.41 25.58 -23.87
C GLY A 3 2.08 24.83 -23.79
N ALA A 4 1.39 24.68 -24.93
CA ALA A 4 0.13 23.92 -25.00
C ALA A 4 0.36 22.43 -24.75
N VAL A 5 1.43 21.86 -25.29
CA VAL A 5 1.81 20.46 -25.06
C VAL A 5 2.12 20.22 -23.57
N ILE A 6 2.89 21.10 -22.94
CA ILE A 6 3.20 21.01 -21.51
C ILE A 6 1.92 21.05 -20.68
N MET A 7 1.01 21.97 -20.98
CA MET A 7 -0.25 22.11 -20.27
C MET A 7 -1.10 20.84 -20.37
N ILE A 8 -1.20 20.23 -21.57
CA ILE A 8 -1.95 18.99 -21.76
C ILE A 8 -1.35 17.86 -20.93
N VAL A 9 -0.03 17.69 -20.95
CA VAL A 9 0.66 16.64 -20.16
C VAL A 9 0.41 16.83 -18.67
N LEU A 10 0.51 18.06 -18.17
CA LEU A 10 0.26 18.33 -16.76
C LEU A 10 -1.17 17.97 -16.35
N LEU A 11 -2.16 18.45 -17.11
CA LEU A 11 -3.57 18.30 -16.76
C LEU A 11 -4.08 16.87 -16.93
N VAL A 12 -3.67 16.19 -18.00
CA VAL A 12 -4.25 14.89 -18.39
C VAL A 12 -3.46 13.71 -17.84
N ILE A 13 -2.16 13.87 -17.54
CA ILE A 13 -1.31 12.76 -17.11
C ILE A 13 -0.82 13.01 -15.69
N VAL A 14 -0.14 14.14 -15.44
CA VAL A 14 0.56 14.35 -14.17
C VAL A 14 -0.43 14.50 -13.02
N ILE A 15 -1.49 15.30 -13.18
CA ILE A 15 -2.50 15.46 -12.13
C ILE A 15 -3.20 14.15 -11.78
N PRO A 16 -3.80 13.37 -12.71
CA PRO A 16 -4.50 12.15 -12.33
C PRO A 16 -3.55 11.09 -11.74
N VAL A 17 -2.35 10.92 -12.30
CA VAL A 17 -1.36 9.99 -11.74
C VAL A 17 -0.90 10.47 -10.36
N GLY A 18 -0.67 11.76 -10.19
CA GLY A 18 -0.29 12.36 -8.91
C GLY A 18 -1.34 12.16 -7.83
N ILE A 19 -2.63 12.35 -8.16
CA ILE A 19 -3.73 12.10 -7.24
C ILE A 19 -3.77 10.61 -6.84
N LEU A 20 -3.71 9.69 -7.82
CA LEU A 20 -3.71 8.25 -7.54
C LEU A 20 -2.52 7.83 -6.65
N MET A 21 -1.32 8.30 -6.96
CA MET A 21 -0.12 7.99 -6.19
C MET A 21 -0.15 8.59 -4.78
N SER A 22 -0.68 9.82 -4.64
CA SER A 22 -0.83 10.44 -3.32
C SER A 22 -1.77 9.64 -2.41
N GLY A 23 -2.87 9.13 -2.96
CA GLY A 23 -3.78 8.24 -2.24
C GLY A 23 -3.12 6.92 -1.85
N ALA A 24 -2.37 6.31 -2.77
CA ALA A 24 -1.64 5.07 -2.52
C ALA A 24 -0.60 5.23 -1.39
N ILE A 25 0.17 6.33 -1.42
CA ILE A 25 1.16 6.65 -0.37
C ILE A 25 0.47 6.86 0.98
N GLY A 26 -0.67 7.57 1.00
CA GLY A 26 -1.45 7.79 2.21
C GLY A 26 -1.97 6.48 2.80
N ALA A 27 -2.59 5.62 1.98
CA ALA A 27 -3.11 4.32 2.39
C ALA A 27 -2.00 3.40 2.89
N PHE A 28 -0.86 3.34 2.18
CA PHE A 28 0.30 2.55 2.59
C PHE A 28 0.84 3.01 3.95
N SER A 29 1.01 4.32 4.13
CA SER A 29 1.55 4.88 5.37
C SER A 29 0.64 4.58 6.55
N LEU A 30 -0.67 4.79 6.39
CA LEU A 30 -1.65 4.53 7.44
C LEU A 30 -1.76 3.03 7.76
N GLY A 31 -1.84 2.19 6.73
CA GLY A 31 -1.89 0.73 6.88
C GLY A 31 -0.66 0.18 7.60
N ARG A 32 0.54 0.68 7.25
CA ARG A 32 1.79 0.26 7.90
C ARG A 32 1.84 0.67 9.37
N LEU A 33 1.43 1.90 9.70
CA LEU A 33 1.40 2.38 11.08
C LEU A 33 0.43 1.55 11.93
N LEU A 34 -0.77 1.30 11.41
CA LEU A 34 -1.79 0.54 12.11
C LEU A 34 -1.38 -0.93 12.30
N LYS A 35 -0.83 -1.56 11.25
CA LYS A 35 -0.32 -2.94 11.31
C LYS A 35 0.78 -3.08 12.37
N ARG A 36 1.76 -2.17 12.37
CA ARG A 36 2.84 -2.16 13.37
C ARG A 36 2.32 -2.09 14.82
N GLU A 37 1.29 -1.29 15.05
CA GLU A 37 0.69 -1.15 16.38
C GLU A 37 -0.04 -2.43 16.81
N VAL A 38 -0.82 -3.04 15.91
CA VAL A 38 -1.55 -4.29 16.19
C VAL A 38 -0.59 -5.44 16.43
N ASP A 39 0.48 -5.54 15.65
CA ASP A 39 1.49 -6.60 15.79
C ASP A 39 2.20 -6.51 17.15
N GLN A 40 2.56 -5.30 17.59
CA GLN A 40 3.15 -5.09 18.92
C GLN A 40 2.19 -5.46 20.06
N ARG A 41 0.89 -5.18 19.90
CA ARG A 41 -0.11 -5.51 20.92
C ARG A 41 -0.39 -7.01 21.03
N HIS A 42 -0.07 -7.79 20.00
CA HIS A 42 -0.32 -9.24 19.95
C HIS A 42 0.96 -10.05 19.77
N GLU A 43 2.10 -9.50 20.18
CA GLU A 43 3.39 -10.21 20.12
C GLU A 43 3.31 -11.52 20.91
N GLY A 44 3.68 -12.64 20.27
CA GLY A 44 3.60 -13.98 20.86
C GLY A 44 2.19 -14.58 20.93
N SER A 45 1.18 -13.92 20.35
CA SER A 45 -0.18 -14.43 20.26
C SER A 45 -0.40 -15.30 19.02
N GLU A 46 -1.25 -16.31 19.13
CA GLU A 46 -1.80 -17.06 18.01
C GLU A 46 -2.46 -16.15 16.95
N LEU A 47 -2.99 -14.99 17.36
CA LEU A 47 -3.61 -14.03 16.45
C LEU A 47 -2.61 -13.40 15.48
N LEU A 48 -1.36 -13.22 15.92
CA LEU A 48 -0.30 -12.71 15.05
C LEU A 48 0.07 -13.76 14.00
N GLU A 49 0.27 -15.01 14.42
CA GLU A 49 0.57 -16.15 13.54
C GLU A 49 -0.52 -16.33 12.48
N VAL A 50 -1.79 -16.33 12.89
CA VAL A 50 -2.94 -16.42 11.96
C VAL A 50 -2.99 -15.24 11.00
N SER A 51 -2.62 -14.04 11.44
CA SER A 51 -2.64 -12.84 10.58
C SER A 51 -1.51 -12.82 9.53
N GLU A 52 -0.39 -13.51 9.81
CA GLU A 52 0.77 -13.61 8.92
C GLU A 52 0.72 -14.85 8.04
N ALA A 53 -0.08 -15.86 8.41
CA ALA A 53 -0.28 -17.06 7.63
C ALA A 53 -0.83 -16.73 6.24
N ASN A 54 -0.16 -17.23 5.20
CA ASN A 54 -0.68 -17.18 3.84
C ASN A 54 -1.60 -18.39 3.60
N PRO A 55 -2.93 -18.21 3.50
CA PRO A 55 -3.87 -19.33 3.33
C PRO A 55 -3.72 -20.04 1.98
N TYR A 56 -2.94 -19.49 1.05
CA TYR A 56 -2.70 -20.06 -0.27
C TYR A 56 -1.29 -20.64 -0.45
N ALA A 57 -0.49 -20.74 0.62
CA ALA A 57 0.91 -21.20 0.53
C ALA A 57 1.07 -22.66 0.07
N GLY A 58 -0.02 -23.44 -0.03
CA GLY A 58 0.06 -24.87 -0.32
C GLY A 58 0.64 -25.65 0.87
N PRO A 59 0.79 -26.98 0.76
CA PRO A 59 1.48 -27.79 1.76
C PRO A 59 2.93 -27.31 1.92
N ALA A 60 3.46 -27.33 3.14
CA ALA A 60 4.88 -27.09 3.36
C ALA A 60 5.68 -28.21 2.67
N ASP A 61 6.63 -27.84 1.80
CA ASP A 61 7.60 -28.79 1.27
C ASP A 61 8.49 -29.26 2.44
N ASP A 62 8.31 -30.51 2.84
CA ASP A 62 9.02 -31.21 3.92
C ASP A 62 10.46 -31.62 3.56
#